data_AF-A0A958LJA7-F1
#
_entry.id   AF-A0A958LJA7-F1
#
_cell.length_a   1.000
_cell.length_b   1.000
_cell.length_c   1.000
_cell.angle_alpha   90.00
_cell.angle_beta   90.00
_cell.angle_gamma   90.00
#
_symmetry.space_group_name_H-M   'P 1'
#
loop_
_entity.id
_entity.type
_entity.pdbx_description
1 polymer ?
#
loop_
_entity_poly.entity_id
_entity_poly.type
_entity_poly.pdbx_seq_one_letter_code
_entity_poly.pdbx_strand_id
1 'polypeptide(L)'
;KEYREQGLAKSIALPGNMSEVIHELNEKGFVPDLLTDQTSAHDPLNGYIPEGVSVVEAEKLKLSDPELYLQRSKASIAKHVEGMLAMQRRGAIAFDYGNNIRAVAFEMGVKEAFRIPGFVPEYIRPLFCRGSGPFRWVALSGEPEDIKTTDDALRQLFPHKKNLLRWLDMAEERIAFQGLPARICWLEYGERAQAGLLFNQLVATGQVKAPLVIGRDHLDCGSVASPYRETEGMKDGSDMVGDWPILNALVNTACGASWVSFHHGGGVGMGYSLHAGQVVVADGTPEAAHRLERVLTADPAMGLFRHIDAGYEESVSLAREKGVKSLWI
;
A
#
# COMPACT_ATOMS: atom_id res chain seq x y z
N LYS A 1 -27.79 -2.15 7.75
CA LYS A 1 -28.60 -1.33 8.69
C LYS A 1 -28.67 -2.01 10.06
N GLU A 2 -29.21 -3.23 10.15
CA GLU A 2 -29.28 -4.01 11.40
C GLU A 2 -27.96 -4.06 12.19
N TYR A 3 -26.86 -4.51 11.59
CA TYR A 3 -25.57 -4.57 12.29
C TYR A 3 -25.07 -3.20 12.77
N ARG A 4 -25.32 -2.13 12.00
CA ARG A 4 -24.96 -0.76 12.40
C ARG A 4 -25.75 -0.32 13.64
N GLU A 5 -27.04 -0.61 13.68
CA GLU A 5 -27.92 -0.29 14.82
C GLU A 5 -27.52 -1.06 16.09
N GLN A 6 -26.98 -2.27 15.93
CA GLN A 6 -26.46 -3.08 17.04
C GLN A 6 -25.01 -2.74 17.42
N GLY A 7 -24.34 -1.85 16.70
CA GLY A 7 -22.91 -1.55 16.92
C GLY A 7 -21.96 -2.70 16.56
N LEU A 8 -22.38 -3.63 15.70
CA LEU A 8 -21.59 -4.79 15.27
C LEU A 8 -20.85 -4.51 13.95
N ALA A 9 -19.55 -4.78 13.92
CA ALA A 9 -18.75 -4.70 12.70
C ALA A 9 -18.86 -6.00 11.89
N LYS A 10 -19.49 -5.93 10.70
CA LYS A 10 -19.68 -7.06 9.79
C LYS A 10 -19.38 -6.66 8.34
N SER A 11 -18.76 -7.58 7.60
CA SER A 11 -18.50 -7.47 6.16
C SER A 11 -19.53 -8.28 5.37
N ILE A 12 -20.13 -7.68 4.35
CA ILE A 12 -21.12 -8.32 3.48
C ILE A 12 -20.62 -8.24 2.04
N ALA A 13 -20.46 -9.39 1.38
CA ALA A 13 -20.18 -9.47 -0.04
C ALA A 13 -21.50 -9.51 -0.82
N LEU A 14 -21.71 -8.56 -1.73
CA LEU A 14 -22.85 -8.52 -2.63
C LEU A 14 -22.39 -8.91 -4.05
N PRO A 15 -22.78 -10.07 -4.57
CA PRO A 15 -22.49 -10.43 -5.96
C PRO A 15 -23.19 -9.46 -6.92
N GLY A 16 -22.43 -8.83 -7.82
CA GLY A 16 -22.95 -7.91 -8.82
C GLY A 16 -21.86 -7.13 -9.52
N ASN A 17 -22.23 -6.36 -10.54
CA ASN A 17 -21.31 -5.43 -11.21
C ASN A 17 -21.44 -4.03 -10.60
N MET A 18 -20.35 -3.47 -10.09
CA MET A 18 -20.40 -2.19 -9.39
C MET A 18 -20.83 -1.02 -10.30
N SER A 19 -20.63 -1.14 -11.62
CA SER A 19 -21.14 -0.16 -12.61
C SER A 19 -22.67 -0.16 -12.74
N GLU A 20 -23.36 -1.21 -12.28
CA GLU A 20 -24.83 -1.29 -12.17
C GLU A 20 -25.27 -0.99 -10.74
N VAL A 21 -24.72 -1.73 -9.78
CA VAL A 21 -25.11 -1.73 -8.37
C VAL A 21 -25.03 -0.33 -7.76
N ILE A 22 -24.03 0.49 -8.14
CA ILE A 22 -23.87 1.82 -7.55
C ILE A 22 -25.03 2.75 -7.91
N HIS A 23 -25.60 2.59 -9.10
CA HIS A 23 -26.73 3.38 -9.57
C HIS A 23 -28.02 2.92 -8.91
N GLU A 24 -28.24 1.60 -8.79
CA GLU A 24 -29.37 1.07 -8.02
C GLU A 24 -29.35 1.54 -6.55
N LEU A 25 -28.17 1.56 -5.92
CA LEU A 25 -28.01 2.04 -4.56
C LEU A 25 -28.31 3.55 -4.47
N ASN A 26 -27.85 4.33 -5.44
CA ASN A 26 -28.18 5.75 -5.54
C ASN A 26 -29.70 5.98 -5.67
N GLU A 27 -30.37 5.26 -6.57
CA GLU A 27 -31.83 5.32 -6.77
C GLU A 27 -32.62 4.95 -5.51
N LYS A 28 -32.17 3.93 -4.78
CA LYS A 28 -32.75 3.51 -3.49
C LYS A 28 -32.45 4.49 -2.34
N GLY A 29 -31.74 5.57 -2.63
CA GLY A 29 -31.42 6.60 -1.65
C GLY A 29 -30.31 6.20 -0.67
N PHE A 30 -29.57 5.12 -0.91
CA PHE A 30 -28.48 4.69 -0.04
C PHE A 30 -27.25 5.60 -0.18
N VAL A 31 -26.73 6.07 0.96
CA VAL A 31 -25.47 6.83 1.03
C VAL A 31 -24.62 6.20 2.14
N PRO A 32 -23.46 5.59 1.80
CA PRO A 32 -22.56 5.04 2.81
C PRO A 32 -21.79 6.15 3.53
N ASP A 33 -21.29 5.86 4.73
CA ASP A 33 -20.43 6.81 5.45
C ASP A 33 -19.06 6.97 4.74
N LEU A 34 -18.49 5.86 4.24
CA LEU A 34 -17.27 5.81 3.44
C LEU A 34 -17.53 5.11 2.10
N LEU A 35 -16.93 5.59 1.01
CA LEU A 35 -17.03 4.99 -0.33
C LEU A 35 -15.65 4.93 -0.99
N THR A 36 -15.31 3.78 -1.55
CA THR A 36 -14.06 3.58 -2.29
C THR A 36 -14.20 2.43 -3.28
N ASP A 37 -13.19 2.22 -4.11
CA ASP A 37 -13.13 1.12 -5.07
C ASP A 37 -11.74 0.47 -5.10
N GLN A 38 -11.72 -0.85 -5.32
CA GLN A 38 -10.50 -1.63 -5.48
C GLN A 38 -10.63 -2.69 -6.58
N THR A 39 -11.49 -2.46 -7.58
CA THR A 39 -11.45 -3.25 -8.81
C THR A 39 -10.08 -3.11 -9.49
N SER A 40 -9.74 -4.01 -10.41
CA SER A 40 -8.49 -3.89 -11.18
C SER A 40 -8.67 -2.93 -12.38
N ALA A 41 -9.15 -1.71 -12.12
CA ALA A 41 -9.37 -0.67 -13.12
C ALA A 41 -8.08 -0.22 -13.84
N HIS A 42 -6.91 -0.49 -13.26
CA HIS A 42 -5.60 -0.20 -13.85
C HIS A 42 -5.29 -1.03 -15.10
N ASP A 43 -6.00 -2.14 -15.29
CA ASP A 43 -5.92 -2.98 -16.49
C ASP A 43 -7.35 -3.27 -16.97
N PRO A 44 -8.01 -2.35 -17.70
CA PRO A 44 -9.40 -2.54 -18.10
C PRO A 44 -9.61 -3.72 -19.04
N LEU A 45 -8.56 -4.24 -19.68
CA LEU A 45 -8.64 -5.41 -20.55
C LEU A 45 -8.74 -6.71 -19.75
N ASN A 46 -8.04 -6.83 -18.62
CA ASN A 46 -8.02 -8.06 -17.83
C ASN A 46 -8.74 -7.98 -16.49
N GLY A 47 -8.88 -6.78 -15.94
CA GLY A 47 -9.20 -6.55 -14.53
C GLY A 47 -10.58 -5.95 -14.25
N TYR A 48 -11.30 -5.49 -15.29
CA TYR A 48 -12.64 -4.94 -15.15
C TYR A 48 -13.60 -5.69 -16.08
N ILE A 49 -14.72 -6.17 -15.54
CA ILE A 49 -15.77 -6.84 -16.31
C ILE A 49 -16.79 -5.78 -16.75
N PRO A 50 -17.06 -5.64 -18.07
CA PRO A 50 -18.07 -4.71 -18.55
C PRO A 50 -19.46 -4.95 -17.97
N GLU A 51 -20.26 -3.91 -17.91
CA GLU A 51 -21.69 -3.98 -17.61
C GLU A 51 -22.43 -4.93 -18.58
N GLY A 52 -23.46 -5.62 -18.07
CA GLY A 52 -24.38 -6.43 -18.88
C GLY A 52 -23.81 -7.72 -19.46
N VAL A 53 -22.68 -8.23 -18.94
CA VAL A 53 -22.13 -9.54 -19.32
C VAL A 53 -21.81 -10.38 -18.09
N SER A 54 -22.05 -11.69 -18.19
CA SER A 54 -21.55 -12.66 -17.22
C SER A 54 -20.02 -12.83 -17.33
N VAL A 55 -19.40 -13.43 -16.32
CA VAL A 55 -17.96 -13.75 -16.32
C VAL A 55 -17.57 -14.59 -17.55
N VAL A 56 -18.41 -15.56 -17.92
CA VAL A 56 -18.16 -16.45 -19.08
C VAL A 56 -18.28 -15.69 -20.40
N GLU A 57 -19.24 -14.79 -20.53
CA GLU A 57 -19.40 -13.95 -21.73
C GLU A 57 -18.27 -12.91 -21.83
N ALA A 58 -17.83 -12.36 -20.69
CA ALA A 58 -16.71 -11.45 -20.61
C ALA A 58 -15.41 -12.11 -21.11
N GLU A 59 -15.12 -13.35 -20.67
CA GLU A 59 -13.96 -14.10 -21.16
C GLU A 59 -14.03 -14.37 -22.68
N LYS A 60 -15.20 -14.77 -23.19
CA LYS A 60 -15.39 -14.97 -24.63
C LYS A 60 -15.18 -13.69 -25.41
N LEU A 61 -15.79 -12.60 -24.97
CA LEU A 61 -15.68 -11.29 -25.62
C LEU A 61 -14.24 -10.79 -25.62
N LYS A 62 -13.52 -10.91 -24.50
CA LYS A 62 -12.11 -10.54 -24.38
C LYS A 62 -11.23 -11.26 -25.41
N LEU A 63 -11.52 -12.54 -25.68
CA LEU A 63 -10.76 -13.34 -26.65
C LEU A 63 -11.17 -13.05 -28.10
N SER A 64 -12.46 -12.87 -28.37
CA SER A 64 -12.97 -12.68 -29.72
C SER A 64 -12.80 -11.25 -30.25
N ASP A 65 -12.93 -10.26 -29.38
CA ASP A 65 -12.86 -8.83 -29.70
C ASP A 65 -12.33 -8.02 -28.50
N PRO A 66 -11.00 -8.05 -28.27
CA PRO A 66 -10.37 -7.37 -27.13
C PRO A 66 -10.53 -5.84 -27.16
N GLU A 67 -10.65 -5.23 -28.35
CA GLU A 67 -10.85 -3.78 -28.48
C GLU A 67 -12.24 -3.38 -28.02
N LEU A 68 -13.28 -4.11 -28.46
CA LEU A 68 -14.63 -3.90 -27.97
C LEU A 68 -14.74 -4.18 -26.47
N TYR A 69 -14.06 -5.22 -25.97
CA TYR A 69 -13.99 -5.49 -24.53
C TYR A 69 -13.41 -4.29 -23.78
N LEU A 70 -12.25 -3.80 -24.21
CA LEU A 70 -11.57 -2.67 -23.59
C LEU A 70 -12.45 -1.41 -23.58
N GLN A 71 -13.07 -1.08 -24.72
CA GLN A 71 -13.99 0.06 -24.83
C GLN A 71 -15.16 -0.06 -23.84
N ARG A 72 -15.80 -1.24 -23.77
CA ARG A 72 -16.93 -1.48 -22.87
C ARG A 72 -16.52 -1.47 -21.40
N SER A 73 -15.34 -1.99 -21.06
CA SER A 73 -14.79 -1.92 -19.70
C SER A 73 -14.54 -0.48 -19.28
N LYS A 74 -13.89 0.33 -20.13
CA LYS A 74 -13.66 1.75 -19.84
C LYS A 74 -14.97 2.53 -19.69
N ALA A 75 -15.97 2.27 -20.53
CA ALA A 75 -17.30 2.87 -20.39
C ALA A 75 -17.98 2.49 -19.07
N SER A 76 -17.83 1.24 -18.63
CA SER A 76 -18.38 0.75 -17.35
C SER A 76 -17.66 1.39 -16.16
N ILE A 77 -16.34 1.60 -16.25
CA ILE A 77 -15.55 2.34 -15.27
C ILE A 77 -16.03 3.80 -15.16
N ALA A 78 -16.25 4.47 -16.29
CA ALA A 78 -16.77 5.84 -16.32
C ALA A 78 -18.12 5.93 -15.58
N LYS A 79 -19.06 5.04 -15.92
CA LYS A 79 -20.36 4.95 -15.27
C LYS A 79 -20.24 4.65 -13.77
N HIS A 80 -19.30 3.80 -13.36
CA HIS A 80 -19.04 3.53 -11.94
C HIS A 80 -18.60 4.81 -11.20
N VAL A 81 -17.64 5.55 -11.74
CA VAL A 81 -17.15 6.81 -11.13
C VAL A 81 -18.24 7.88 -11.07
N GLU A 82 -19.11 7.98 -12.07
CA GLU A 82 -20.29 8.86 -12.01
C GLU A 82 -21.21 8.53 -10.82
N GLY A 83 -21.41 7.24 -10.56
CA GLY A 83 -22.14 6.76 -9.39
C GLY A 83 -21.46 7.11 -8.07
N MET A 84 -20.11 7.02 -8.02
CA MET A 84 -19.33 7.41 -6.85
C MET A 84 -19.46 8.92 -6.58
N LEU A 85 -19.32 9.74 -7.61
CA LEU A 85 -19.52 11.19 -7.53
C LEU A 85 -20.94 11.55 -7.08
N ALA A 86 -21.96 10.81 -7.52
CA ALA A 86 -23.34 11.01 -7.08
C ALA A 86 -23.50 10.75 -5.58
N MET A 87 -22.92 9.68 -5.04
CA MET A 87 -22.92 9.40 -3.60
C MET A 87 -22.11 10.44 -2.81
N GLN A 88 -20.95 10.86 -3.34
CA GLN A 88 -20.12 11.90 -2.74
C GLN A 88 -20.89 13.22 -2.60
N ARG A 89 -21.60 13.65 -3.64
CA ARG A 89 -22.47 14.86 -3.60
C ARG A 89 -23.57 14.78 -2.55
N ARG A 90 -23.94 13.56 -2.14
CA ARG A 90 -24.96 13.30 -1.11
C ARG A 90 -24.38 13.09 0.29
N GLY A 91 -23.06 13.27 0.45
CA GLY A 91 -22.38 13.28 1.74
C GLY A 91 -21.50 12.07 2.04
N ALA A 92 -21.38 11.10 1.13
CA ALA A 92 -20.42 10.01 1.31
C ALA A 92 -18.99 10.54 1.26
N ILE A 93 -18.12 10.09 2.17
CA ILE A 93 -16.68 10.36 2.10
C ILE A 93 -16.10 9.41 1.06
N ALA A 94 -15.92 9.90 -0.17
CA ALA A 94 -15.41 9.13 -1.29
C ALA A 94 -13.90 9.34 -1.47
N PHE A 95 -13.15 8.27 -1.72
CA PHE A 95 -11.72 8.32 -2.06
C PHE A 95 -11.31 7.17 -3.01
N ASP A 96 -10.32 7.42 -3.85
CA ASP A 96 -9.70 6.44 -4.74
C ASP A 96 -8.65 5.62 -3.99
N TYR A 97 -8.71 4.29 -4.11
CA TYR A 97 -7.79 3.39 -3.43
C TYR A 97 -6.64 2.89 -4.30
N GLY A 98 -6.19 3.70 -5.25
CA GLY A 98 -4.94 3.48 -5.96
C GLY A 98 -4.99 2.41 -7.05
N ASN A 99 -6.15 2.27 -7.71
CA ASN A 99 -6.37 1.39 -8.85
C ASN A 99 -6.53 2.15 -10.18
N ASN A 100 -6.30 3.47 -10.18
CA ASN A 100 -6.36 4.36 -11.35
C ASN A 100 -7.76 4.52 -11.99
N ILE A 101 -8.83 4.18 -11.26
CA ILE A 101 -10.20 4.25 -11.79
C ILE A 101 -10.59 5.67 -12.24
N ARG A 102 -10.11 6.70 -11.53
CA ARG A 102 -10.37 8.12 -11.86
C ARG A 102 -9.77 8.53 -13.20
N ALA A 103 -8.54 8.11 -13.49
CA ALA A 103 -7.87 8.46 -14.75
C ALA A 103 -8.60 7.81 -15.94
N VAL A 104 -8.99 6.53 -15.81
CA VAL A 104 -9.75 5.84 -16.85
C VAL A 104 -11.12 6.50 -17.07
N ALA A 105 -11.82 6.88 -16.00
CA ALA A 105 -13.09 7.61 -16.13
C ALA A 105 -12.90 9.00 -16.77
N PHE A 106 -11.83 9.71 -16.43
CA PHE A 106 -11.49 11.00 -17.02
C PHE A 106 -11.21 10.88 -18.53
N GLU A 107 -10.44 9.87 -18.96
CA GLU A 107 -10.22 9.54 -20.37
C GLU A 107 -11.54 9.33 -21.14
N MET A 108 -12.54 8.76 -20.47
CA MET A 108 -13.88 8.51 -21.01
C MET A 108 -14.84 9.70 -20.90
N GLY A 109 -14.36 10.86 -20.45
CA GLY A 109 -15.13 12.11 -20.44
C GLY A 109 -15.73 12.52 -19.09
N VAL A 110 -15.49 11.77 -18.01
CA VAL A 110 -15.93 12.15 -16.65
C VAL A 110 -14.98 13.23 -16.11
N LYS A 111 -15.19 14.49 -16.53
CA LYS A 111 -14.31 15.62 -16.22
C LYS A 111 -14.13 15.88 -14.72
N GLU A 112 -15.10 15.47 -13.90
CA GLU A 112 -15.08 15.62 -12.45
C GLU A 112 -14.45 14.42 -11.71
N ALA A 113 -13.90 13.42 -12.40
CA ALA A 113 -13.40 12.19 -11.77
C ALA A 113 -12.40 12.44 -10.61
N PHE A 114 -11.52 13.42 -10.77
CA PHE A 114 -10.52 13.80 -9.76
C PHE A 114 -11.08 14.67 -8.61
N ARG A 115 -12.40 14.92 -8.55
CA ARG A 115 -13.05 15.42 -7.31
C ARG A 115 -13.08 14.35 -6.21
N ILE A 116 -12.88 13.09 -6.57
CA ILE A 116 -12.59 12.02 -5.63
C ILE A 116 -11.07 12.05 -5.39
N PRO A 117 -10.60 12.36 -4.18
CA PRO A 117 -9.17 12.40 -3.89
C PRO A 117 -8.58 10.99 -3.73
N GLY A 118 -7.28 10.84 -3.95
CA GLY A 118 -6.58 9.59 -3.64
C GLY A 118 -6.42 9.38 -2.13
N PHE A 119 -6.40 8.12 -1.67
CA PHE A 119 -6.26 7.80 -0.24
C PHE A 119 -4.93 8.25 0.38
N VAL A 120 -3.86 8.40 -0.42
CA VAL A 120 -2.54 8.78 0.09
C VAL A 120 -2.47 10.23 0.53
N PRO A 121 -2.80 11.24 -0.31
CA PRO A 121 -2.86 12.62 0.15
C PRO A 121 -3.82 12.82 1.32
N GLU A 122 -4.95 12.10 1.34
CA GLU A 122 -5.98 12.26 2.38
C GLU A 122 -5.60 11.65 3.73
N TYR A 123 -4.98 10.46 3.75
CA TYR A 123 -4.86 9.67 4.98
C TYR A 123 -3.47 9.13 5.27
N ILE A 124 -2.67 8.82 4.26
CA ILE A 124 -1.42 8.03 4.45
C ILE A 124 -0.17 8.90 4.44
N ARG A 125 -0.17 10.03 3.74
CA ARG A 125 1.04 10.87 3.62
C ARG A 125 1.69 11.27 4.94
N PRO A 126 0.96 11.58 6.03
CA PRO A 126 1.59 11.83 7.33
C PRO A 126 2.43 10.64 7.83
N LEU A 127 1.97 9.40 7.59
CA LEU A 127 2.74 8.19 7.92
C LEU A 127 4.02 8.10 7.08
N PHE A 128 3.94 8.41 5.78
CA PHE A 128 5.11 8.44 4.91
C PHE A 128 6.12 9.52 5.31
N CYS A 129 5.64 10.68 5.78
CA CYS A 129 6.50 11.74 6.29
C CYS A 129 7.31 11.28 7.51
N ARG A 130 6.85 10.25 8.22
CA ARG A 130 7.57 9.62 9.35
C ARG A 130 8.42 8.40 8.96
N GLY A 131 8.56 8.12 7.67
CA GLY A 131 9.22 6.91 7.16
C GLY A 131 8.44 5.62 7.45
N SER A 132 7.16 5.73 7.83
CA SER A 132 6.29 4.58 8.06
C SER A 132 5.76 4.03 6.73
N GLY A 133 5.53 2.73 6.67
CA GLY A 133 5.05 2.04 5.48
C GLY A 133 4.88 0.54 5.70
N PRO A 134 4.50 -0.23 4.68
CA PRO A 134 4.07 -1.62 4.79
C PRO A 134 5.23 -2.61 4.98
N PHE A 135 6.05 -2.39 6.01
CA PHE A 135 7.12 -3.28 6.47
C PHE A 135 6.55 -4.64 6.86
N ARG A 136 7.19 -5.72 6.39
CA ARG A 136 6.73 -7.09 6.57
C ARG A 136 7.89 -8.06 6.72
N TRP A 137 7.62 -9.20 7.32
CA TRP A 137 8.55 -10.31 7.34
C TRP A 137 7.85 -11.66 7.17
N VAL A 138 8.65 -12.66 6.79
CA VAL A 138 8.20 -14.03 6.48
C VAL A 138 9.12 -15.02 7.17
N ALA A 139 8.54 -15.99 7.88
CA ALA A 139 9.27 -17.08 8.53
C ALA A 139 9.57 -18.21 7.53
N LEU A 140 10.85 -18.41 7.18
CA LEU A 140 11.26 -19.45 6.23
C LEU A 140 11.15 -20.87 6.78
N SER A 141 10.96 -21.02 8.09
CA SER A 141 10.67 -22.31 8.74
C SER A 141 9.31 -22.88 8.32
N GLY A 142 8.38 -22.02 7.89
CA GLY A 142 6.98 -22.39 7.72
C GLY A 142 6.17 -22.46 9.02
N GLU A 143 6.78 -22.14 10.16
CA GLU A 143 6.20 -22.34 11.49
C GLU A 143 5.50 -21.07 12.00
N PRO A 144 4.20 -21.11 12.32
CA PRO A 144 3.45 -19.96 12.85
C PRO A 144 4.04 -19.40 14.16
N GLU A 145 4.67 -20.25 14.96
CA GLU A 145 5.28 -19.88 16.24
C GLU A 145 6.46 -18.91 16.07
N ASP A 146 7.15 -18.92 14.92
CA ASP A 146 8.20 -17.94 14.64
C ASP A 146 7.60 -16.54 14.49
N ILE A 147 6.41 -16.41 13.87
CA ILE A 147 5.69 -15.14 13.80
C ILE A 147 5.22 -14.72 15.18
N LYS A 148 4.69 -15.64 15.99
CA LYS A 148 4.30 -15.35 17.37
C LYS A 148 5.47 -14.82 18.20
N THR A 149 6.62 -15.48 18.10
CA THR A 149 7.87 -15.05 18.75
C THR A 149 8.27 -13.64 18.33
N THR A 150 8.21 -13.32 17.03
CA THR A 150 8.50 -11.96 16.56
C THR A 150 7.45 -10.93 17.00
N ASP A 151 6.16 -11.28 17.05
CA ASP A 151 5.10 -10.39 17.52
C ASP A 151 5.32 -10.04 19.01
N ASP A 152 5.61 -11.04 19.86
CA ASP A 152 5.90 -10.85 21.28
C ASP A 152 7.18 -10.04 21.52
N ALA A 153 8.21 -10.25 20.71
CA ALA A 153 9.43 -9.46 20.77
C ALA A 153 9.20 -8.00 20.37
N LEU A 154 8.35 -7.72 19.37
CA LEU A 154 7.93 -6.36 19.04
C LEU A 154 7.12 -5.70 20.15
N ARG A 155 6.25 -6.44 20.84
CA ARG A 155 5.51 -5.93 22.02
C ARG A 155 6.47 -5.47 23.13
N GLN A 156 7.56 -6.21 23.33
CA GLN A 156 8.60 -5.85 24.30
C GLN A 156 9.48 -4.68 23.84
N LEU A 157 9.79 -4.60 22.55
CA LEU A 157 10.62 -3.54 21.98
C LEU A 157 9.88 -2.19 21.95
N PHE A 158 8.57 -2.20 21.68
CA PHE A 158 7.75 -1.00 21.52
C PHE A 158 6.54 -0.95 22.47
N PRO A 159 6.74 -1.06 23.80
CA PRO A 159 5.64 -1.22 24.76
C PRO A 159 4.77 0.04 24.88
N HIS A 160 5.28 1.19 24.43
CA HIS A 160 4.58 2.47 24.45
C HIS A 160 3.68 2.70 23.22
N LYS A 161 3.83 1.91 22.14
CA LYS A 161 3.09 2.10 20.88
C LYS A 161 1.73 1.39 20.92
N LYS A 162 0.76 1.97 21.61
CA LYS A 162 -0.59 1.39 21.80
C LYS A 162 -1.27 0.94 20.50
N ASN A 163 -1.14 1.71 19.42
CA ASN A 163 -1.72 1.34 18.12
C ASN A 163 -1.03 0.11 17.50
N LEU A 164 0.29 0.00 17.66
CA LEU A 164 1.06 -1.18 17.23
C LEU A 164 0.64 -2.42 18.03
N LEU A 165 0.54 -2.30 19.36
CA LEU A 165 0.13 -3.43 20.22
C LEU A 165 -1.27 -3.93 19.82
N ARG A 166 -2.23 -3.01 19.68
CA ARG A 166 -3.58 -3.34 19.21
C ARG A 166 -3.57 -3.98 17.81
N TRP A 167 -2.71 -3.51 16.91
CA TRP A 167 -2.56 -4.09 15.58
C TRP A 167 -2.08 -5.55 15.66
N LEU A 168 -1.05 -5.82 16.47
CA LEU A 168 -0.53 -7.19 16.65
C LEU A 168 -1.60 -8.12 17.23
N ASP A 169 -2.36 -7.67 18.23
CA ASP A 169 -3.46 -8.46 18.82
C ASP A 169 -4.55 -8.78 17.78
N MET A 170 -4.98 -7.78 17.00
CA MET A 170 -5.95 -7.99 15.94
C MET A 170 -5.41 -8.90 14.83
N ALA A 171 -4.14 -8.77 14.48
CA ALA A 171 -3.51 -9.55 13.43
C ALA A 171 -3.32 -11.02 13.84
N GLU A 172 -3.10 -11.29 15.14
CA GLU A 172 -3.08 -12.63 15.72
C GLU A 172 -4.49 -13.25 15.77
N GLU A 173 -5.51 -12.49 16.15
CA GLU A 173 -6.90 -12.99 16.27
C GLU A 173 -7.59 -13.17 14.91
N ARG A 174 -7.28 -12.31 13.92
CA ARG A 174 -8.15 -12.13 12.74
C ARG A 174 -7.50 -12.47 11.40
N ILE A 175 -6.18 -12.67 11.33
CA ILE A 175 -5.48 -12.94 10.08
C ILE A 175 -4.98 -14.38 10.07
N ALA A 176 -5.58 -15.20 9.22
CA ALA A 176 -5.07 -16.53 8.92
C ALA A 176 -3.85 -16.44 7.99
N PHE A 177 -2.82 -17.24 8.27
CA PHE A 177 -1.64 -17.32 7.40
C PHE A 177 -1.97 -17.96 6.04
N GLN A 178 -1.24 -17.55 5.01
CA GLN A 178 -1.34 -18.08 3.65
C GLN A 178 0.07 -18.41 3.12
N GLY A 179 0.35 -19.68 2.86
CA GLY A 179 1.71 -20.11 2.51
C GLY A 179 2.65 -20.04 3.73
N LEU A 180 3.84 -19.48 3.55
CA LEU A 180 4.75 -19.23 4.68
C LEU A 180 4.13 -18.22 5.65
N PRO A 181 4.14 -18.46 6.97
CA PRO A 181 3.69 -17.50 7.95
C PRO A 181 4.42 -16.16 7.79
N ALA A 182 3.64 -15.08 7.73
CA ALA A 182 4.14 -13.74 7.46
C ALA A 182 3.34 -12.72 8.25
N ARG A 183 3.98 -11.59 8.59
CA ARG A 183 3.35 -10.48 9.29
C ARG A 183 3.64 -9.18 8.57
N ILE A 184 2.61 -8.34 8.49
CA ILE A 184 2.70 -6.93 8.09
C ILE A 184 2.62 -6.07 9.35
N CYS A 185 3.45 -5.04 9.44
CA CYS A 185 3.51 -4.13 10.58
C CYS A 185 4.11 -2.80 10.12
N TRP A 186 3.35 -1.71 10.24
CA TRP A 186 3.85 -0.40 9.82
C TRP A 186 4.79 0.18 10.89
N LEU A 187 6.07 0.29 10.55
CA LEU A 187 7.13 0.80 11.42
C LEU A 187 7.77 2.06 10.81
N GLU A 188 8.03 3.05 11.66
CA GLU A 188 8.62 4.34 11.30
C GLU A 188 10.13 4.25 11.03
N TYR A 189 10.71 5.36 10.56
CA TYR A 189 12.17 5.48 10.48
C TYR A 189 12.83 5.20 11.83
N GLY A 190 13.92 4.42 11.81
CA GLY A 190 14.63 3.92 12.99
C GLY A 190 14.02 2.63 13.58
N GLU A 191 12.70 2.53 13.64
CA GLU A 191 12.01 1.35 14.20
C GLU A 191 12.24 0.10 13.33
N ARG A 192 12.32 0.27 12.00
CA ARG A 192 12.61 -0.84 11.07
C ARG A 192 13.96 -1.49 11.35
N ALA A 193 15.02 -0.68 11.56
CA ALA A 193 16.36 -1.19 11.86
C ALA A 193 16.39 -1.89 13.23
N GLN A 194 15.74 -1.30 14.24
CA GLN A 194 15.63 -1.92 15.57
C GLN A 194 14.92 -3.29 15.50
N ALA A 195 13.80 -3.39 14.78
CA ALA A 195 13.07 -4.63 14.58
C ALA A 195 13.91 -5.66 13.80
N GLY A 196 14.56 -5.27 12.71
CA GLY A 196 15.39 -6.18 11.91
C GLY A 196 16.57 -6.75 12.69
N LEU A 197 17.26 -5.94 13.49
CA LEU A 197 18.36 -6.39 14.36
C LEU A 197 17.86 -7.35 15.45
N LEU A 198 16.71 -7.03 16.07
CA LEU A 198 16.06 -7.91 17.04
C LEU A 198 15.72 -9.27 16.40
N PHE A 199 15.12 -9.27 15.21
CA PHE A 199 14.79 -10.51 14.49
C PHE A 199 16.03 -11.33 14.17
N ASN A 200 17.12 -10.70 13.74
CA ASN A 200 18.38 -11.39 13.51
C ASN A 200 18.93 -12.03 14.80
N GLN A 201 18.81 -11.35 15.94
CA GLN A 201 19.20 -11.91 17.23
C GLN A 201 18.32 -13.11 17.64
N LEU A 202 17.01 -13.06 17.38
CA LEU A 202 16.10 -14.19 17.66
C LEU A 202 16.47 -15.42 16.83
N VAL A 203 16.87 -15.25 15.56
CA VAL A 203 17.39 -16.33 14.71
C VAL A 203 18.73 -16.84 15.25
N ALA A 204 19.67 -15.94 15.60
CA ALA A 204 20.99 -16.31 16.12
C ALA A 204 20.92 -17.11 17.44
N THR A 205 19.92 -16.82 18.27
CA THR A 205 19.70 -17.51 19.55
C THR A 205 18.82 -18.76 19.43
N GLY A 206 18.29 -19.05 18.24
CA GLY A 206 17.41 -20.19 17.99
C GLY A 206 16.00 -20.06 18.58
N GLN A 207 15.60 -18.86 19.04
CA GLN A 207 14.22 -18.57 19.45
C GLN A 207 13.27 -18.55 18.25
N VAL A 208 13.77 -18.12 17.09
CA VAL A 208 13.14 -18.31 15.79
C VAL A 208 13.87 -19.44 15.07
N LYS A 209 13.11 -20.40 14.53
CA LYS A 209 13.65 -21.71 14.09
C LYS A 209 14.46 -21.66 12.79
N ALA A 210 14.25 -20.66 11.94
CA ALA A 210 14.94 -20.50 10.66
C ALA A 210 15.10 -19.01 10.31
N PRO A 211 15.90 -18.64 9.30
CA PRO A 211 16.03 -17.26 8.87
C PRO A 211 14.69 -16.58 8.54
N LEU A 212 14.63 -15.28 8.77
CA LEU A 212 13.48 -14.43 8.43
C LEU A 212 13.80 -13.60 7.19
N VAL A 213 12.85 -13.53 6.27
CA VAL A 213 12.91 -12.60 5.13
C VAL A 213 12.20 -11.32 5.54
N ILE A 214 12.86 -10.17 5.40
CA ILE A 214 12.30 -8.86 5.79
C ILE A 214 12.21 -7.96 4.55
N GLY A 215 11.03 -7.45 4.25
CA GLY A 215 10.80 -6.59 3.09
C GLY A 215 9.58 -5.71 3.26
N ARG A 216 9.00 -5.31 2.13
CA ARG A 216 7.82 -4.44 2.07
C ARG A 216 7.14 -4.52 0.70
N ASP A 217 6.01 -3.84 0.57
CA ASP A 217 5.49 -3.48 -0.75
C ASP A 217 6.43 -2.47 -1.45
N HIS A 218 6.26 -2.29 -2.75
CA HIS A 218 6.83 -1.19 -3.52
C HIS A 218 6.13 0.16 -3.22
N LEU A 219 4.90 0.12 -2.69
CA LEU A 219 4.27 1.27 -2.03
C LEU A 219 4.96 1.50 -0.68
N ASP A 220 5.79 2.54 -0.59
CA ASP A 220 6.41 2.98 0.65
C ASP A 220 6.86 4.44 0.53
N CYS A 221 7.17 5.05 1.67
CA CYS A 221 7.50 6.46 1.83
C CYS A 221 8.56 6.99 0.85
N GLY A 222 9.52 6.18 0.41
CA GLY A 222 10.64 6.61 -0.44
C GLY A 222 10.81 5.86 -1.75
N SER A 223 9.92 4.92 -2.07
CA SER A 223 10.19 3.90 -3.09
C SER A 223 9.32 3.96 -4.32
N VAL A 224 8.50 5.01 -4.49
CA VAL A 224 7.53 5.12 -5.58
C VAL A 224 7.32 6.56 -6.05
N ALA A 225 7.20 6.71 -7.37
CA ALA A 225 6.61 7.86 -8.04
C ALA A 225 5.35 7.39 -8.77
N SER A 226 4.20 7.96 -8.42
CA SER A 226 2.87 7.55 -8.90
C SER A 226 1.87 8.70 -8.71
N PRO A 227 1.73 9.60 -9.72
CA PRO A 227 0.99 10.86 -9.60
C PRO A 227 -0.51 10.72 -9.33
N TYR A 228 -1.09 9.55 -9.57
CA TYR A 228 -2.50 9.25 -9.31
C TYR A 228 -2.70 8.35 -8.07
N ARG A 229 -1.65 8.19 -7.26
CA ARG A 229 -1.68 7.39 -6.03
C ARG A 229 -0.71 7.94 -4.97
N GLU A 230 0.49 7.39 -4.80
CA GLU A 230 1.35 7.72 -3.66
C GLU A 230 1.89 9.15 -3.67
N THR A 231 2.12 9.69 -4.86
CA THR A 231 2.72 11.01 -5.04
C THR A 231 1.72 12.03 -5.58
N GLU A 232 0.41 11.75 -5.46
CA GLU A 232 -0.67 12.65 -5.87
C GLU A 232 -0.71 13.92 -5.02
N GLY A 233 -0.54 15.09 -5.63
CA GLY A 233 -0.59 16.37 -4.93
C GLY A 233 0.54 16.53 -3.92
N MET A 234 1.79 16.33 -4.35
CA MET A 234 2.94 16.72 -3.54
C MET A 234 2.90 18.23 -3.31
N LYS A 235 3.32 18.70 -2.12
CA LYS A 235 3.20 20.11 -1.71
C LYS A 235 3.94 21.07 -2.65
N ASP A 236 5.00 20.61 -3.29
CA ASP A 236 5.85 21.35 -4.24
C ASP A 236 5.53 21.04 -5.72
N GLY A 237 4.54 20.17 -6.00
CA GLY A 237 4.20 19.72 -7.35
C GLY A 237 5.14 18.68 -7.96
N SER A 238 6.01 18.05 -7.16
CA SER A 238 6.98 17.02 -7.60
C SER A 238 6.37 15.64 -7.88
N ASP A 239 5.06 15.56 -8.13
CA ASP A 239 4.27 14.33 -8.27
C ASP A 239 4.90 13.32 -9.23
N MET A 240 5.44 13.79 -10.36
CA MET A 240 5.98 12.98 -11.46
C MET A 240 7.49 12.69 -11.37
N VAL A 241 8.19 13.19 -10.35
CA VAL A 241 9.65 13.02 -10.24
C VAL A 241 10.00 11.55 -9.95
N GLY A 242 10.49 10.86 -10.98
CA GLY A 242 10.83 9.44 -10.96
C GLY A 242 12.22 9.10 -10.41
N ASP A 243 13.03 10.07 -10.02
CA ASP A 243 14.40 9.84 -9.54
C ASP A 243 14.43 9.12 -8.18
N TRP A 244 13.51 9.46 -7.28
CA TRP A 244 13.42 8.90 -5.93
C TRP A 244 13.33 7.37 -5.87
N PRO A 245 12.42 6.69 -6.60
CA PRO A 245 12.39 5.23 -6.62
C PRO A 245 13.65 4.62 -7.25
N ILE A 246 14.29 5.28 -8.21
CA ILE A 246 15.56 4.81 -8.80
C ILE A 246 16.66 4.88 -7.74
N LEU A 247 16.79 6.01 -7.04
CA LEU A 247 17.74 6.20 -5.95
C LEU A 247 17.48 5.23 -4.80
N ASN A 248 16.22 4.92 -4.49
CA ASN A 248 15.84 3.92 -3.49
C ASN A 248 16.36 2.52 -3.87
N ALA A 249 16.21 2.10 -5.12
CA ALA A 249 16.80 0.84 -5.59
C ALA A 249 18.32 0.85 -5.45
N LEU A 250 18.98 1.90 -5.95
CA LEU A 250 20.45 2.01 -5.94
C LEU A 250 21.03 2.02 -4.52
N VAL A 251 20.43 2.77 -3.58
CA VAL A 251 20.91 2.83 -2.20
C VAL A 251 20.70 1.50 -1.48
N ASN A 252 19.57 0.82 -1.72
CA ASN A 252 19.33 -0.51 -1.12
C ASN A 252 20.30 -1.56 -1.66
N THR A 253 20.68 -1.49 -2.94
CA THR A 253 21.76 -2.32 -3.49
C THR A 253 23.10 -2.01 -2.81
N ALA A 254 23.45 -0.73 -2.66
CA ALA A 254 24.70 -0.32 -2.01
C ALA A 254 24.76 -0.67 -0.51
N CYS A 255 23.62 -0.63 0.18
CA CYS A 255 23.50 -0.97 1.60
C CYS A 255 23.49 -2.48 1.86
N GLY A 256 23.35 -3.31 0.83
CA GLY A 256 23.45 -4.77 0.93
C GLY A 256 22.12 -5.47 1.17
N ALA A 257 21.03 -5.00 0.57
CA ALA A 257 19.80 -5.78 0.51
C ALA A 257 20.06 -7.13 -0.18
N SER A 258 19.37 -8.19 0.26
CA SER A 258 19.54 -9.53 -0.31
C SER A 258 19.04 -9.61 -1.75
N TRP A 259 17.96 -8.88 -2.07
CA TRP A 259 17.61 -8.56 -3.45
C TRP A 259 16.88 -7.22 -3.53
N VAL A 260 17.00 -6.60 -4.71
CA VAL A 260 16.39 -5.32 -5.06
C VAL A 260 15.68 -5.48 -6.38
N SER A 261 14.51 -4.84 -6.51
CA SER A 261 13.71 -4.82 -7.73
C SER A 261 13.37 -3.39 -8.10
N PHE A 262 13.25 -3.12 -9.41
CA PHE A 262 12.72 -1.87 -9.93
C PHE A 262 11.70 -2.20 -11.01
N HIS A 263 10.47 -1.74 -10.81
CA HIS A 263 9.32 -2.10 -11.64
C HIS A 263 8.61 -0.84 -12.14
N HIS A 264 7.82 -1.02 -13.19
CA HIS A 264 7.01 0.01 -13.82
C HIS A 264 5.53 -0.43 -13.85
N GLY A 265 4.63 0.51 -13.57
CA GLY A 265 3.19 0.39 -13.75
C GLY A 265 2.45 -0.48 -12.73
N GLY A 266 3.08 -0.84 -11.61
CA GLY A 266 2.41 -1.61 -10.57
C GLY A 266 1.28 -0.80 -9.93
N GLY A 267 0.13 -1.46 -9.81
CA GLY A 267 -1.08 -0.97 -9.15
C GLY A 267 -1.90 0.06 -9.95
N VAL A 268 -1.26 1.02 -10.61
CA VAL A 268 -1.94 2.04 -11.44
C VAL A 268 -1.85 1.81 -12.95
N GLY A 269 -1.14 0.76 -13.39
CA GLY A 269 -1.07 0.35 -14.78
C GLY A 269 0.09 1.00 -15.54
N MET A 270 0.31 0.54 -16.77
CA MET A 270 1.43 0.98 -17.60
C MET A 270 1.44 2.49 -17.82
N GLY A 271 2.60 3.13 -17.64
CA GLY A 271 2.82 4.55 -17.86
C GLY A 271 2.62 5.42 -16.62
N TYR A 272 2.04 4.89 -15.54
CA TYR A 272 1.57 5.68 -14.42
C TYR A 272 2.39 5.57 -13.13
N SER A 273 3.34 4.62 -13.04
CA SER A 273 4.20 4.51 -11.86
C SER A 273 5.59 3.94 -12.14
N LEU A 274 6.57 4.39 -11.34
CA LEU A 274 7.91 3.84 -11.22
C LEU A 274 8.17 3.54 -9.75
N HIS A 275 8.63 2.34 -9.41
CA HIS A 275 8.80 1.96 -8.00
C HIS A 275 9.79 0.83 -7.75
N ALA A 276 10.44 0.89 -6.58
CA ALA A 276 11.46 -0.03 -6.14
C ALA A 276 11.01 -0.90 -4.96
N GLY A 277 11.49 -2.14 -4.94
CA GLY A 277 11.35 -3.08 -3.84
C GLY A 277 12.72 -3.43 -3.28
N GLN A 278 12.77 -3.71 -1.99
CA GLN A 278 13.94 -4.27 -1.33
C GLN A 278 13.51 -5.37 -0.38
N VAL A 279 14.38 -6.37 -0.26
CA VAL A 279 14.26 -7.41 0.76
C VAL A 279 15.64 -7.76 1.28
N VAL A 280 15.74 -7.99 2.59
CA VAL A 280 16.96 -8.35 3.30
C VAL A 280 16.68 -9.53 4.23
N VAL A 281 17.60 -10.50 4.25
CA VAL A 281 17.48 -11.71 5.07
C VAL A 281 18.17 -11.54 6.42
N ALA A 282 17.45 -11.87 7.49
CA ALA A 282 17.98 -12.02 8.83
C ALA A 282 18.27 -13.51 9.10
N ASP A 283 19.53 -13.91 8.92
CA ASP A 283 20.01 -15.29 9.03
C ASP A 283 20.74 -15.60 10.35
N GLY A 284 20.78 -14.63 11.28
CA GLY A 284 21.45 -14.75 12.57
C GLY A 284 22.94 -14.41 12.55
N THR A 285 23.52 -14.12 11.39
CA THR A 285 24.95 -13.82 11.29
C THR A 285 25.26 -12.36 11.67
N PRO A 286 26.48 -12.07 12.17
CA PRO A 286 26.96 -10.70 12.35
C PRO A 286 26.97 -9.91 11.03
N GLU A 287 27.26 -10.55 9.91
CA GLU A 287 27.26 -9.93 8.59
C GLU A 287 25.85 -9.50 8.16
N ALA A 288 24.81 -10.31 8.46
CA ALA A 288 23.43 -9.93 8.25
C ALA A 288 23.02 -8.76 9.14
N ALA A 289 23.45 -8.73 10.41
CA ALA A 289 23.16 -7.59 11.30
C ALA A 289 23.64 -6.26 10.70
N HIS A 290 24.84 -6.22 10.13
CA HIS A 290 25.39 -5.03 9.47
C HIS A 290 24.60 -4.61 8.21
N ARG A 291 24.17 -5.59 7.39
CA ARG A 291 23.32 -5.32 6.22
C ARG A 291 21.94 -4.81 6.64
N LEU A 292 21.33 -5.44 7.64
CA LEU A 292 20.02 -5.07 8.18
C LEU A 292 20.02 -3.64 8.72
N GLU A 293 21.00 -3.27 9.52
CA GLU A 293 21.12 -1.90 10.04
C GLU A 293 21.19 -0.89 8.90
N ARG A 294 22.04 -1.14 7.89
CA ARG A 294 22.21 -0.22 6.75
C ARG A 294 20.96 -0.12 5.88
N VAL A 295 20.43 -1.26 5.43
CA VAL A 295 19.26 -1.31 4.53
C VAL A 295 18.03 -0.73 5.21
N LEU A 296 17.72 -1.17 6.44
CA LEU A 296 16.52 -0.73 7.16
C LEU A 296 16.64 0.67 7.76
N THR A 297 17.81 1.29 7.66
CA THR A 297 18.01 2.74 7.88
C THR A 297 17.86 3.50 6.58
N ALA A 298 18.59 3.13 5.53
CA ALA A 298 18.63 3.86 4.26
C ALA A 298 17.29 3.83 3.51
N ASP A 299 16.59 2.69 3.52
CA ASP A 299 15.33 2.51 2.83
C ASP A 299 14.24 3.52 3.30
N PRO A 300 13.89 3.60 4.60
CA PRO A 300 12.97 4.64 5.08
C PRO A 300 13.59 6.05 5.09
N ALA A 301 14.93 6.19 5.15
CA ALA A 301 15.57 7.51 5.04
C ALA A 301 15.27 8.17 3.69
N MET A 302 15.24 7.39 2.60
CA MET A 302 14.85 7.92 1.28
C MET A 302 13.45 8.53 1.31
N GLY A 303 12.53 7.96 2.08
CA GLY A 303 11.21 8.54 2.29
C GLY A 303 11.25 9.86 3.04
N LEU A 304 12.07 9.96 4.09
CA LEU A 304 12.29 11.23 4.78
C LEU A 304 12.88 12.28 3.84
N PHE A 305 13.95 11.95 3.12
CA PHE A 305 14.62 12.89 2.21
C PHE A 305 13.68 13.40 1.11
N ARG A 306 12.92 12.50 0.49
CA ARG A 306 11.92 12.86 -0.53
C ARG A 306 10.87 13.83 0.00
N HIS A 307 10.36 13.60 1.21
CA HIS A 307 9.32 14.45 1.79
C HIS A 307 9.89 15.75 2.40
N ILE A 308 11.13 15.75 2.86
CA ILE A 308 11.84 16.98 3.25
C ILE A 308 12.03 17.88 2.03
N ASP A 309 12.51 17.31 0.91
CA ASP A 309 12.74 18.03 -0.35
C ASP A 309 11.44 18.67 -0.85
N ALA A 310 10.32 17.94 -0.77
CA ALA A 310 8.99 18.45 -1.10
C ALA A 310 8.38 19.42 -0.06
N GLY A 311 9.09 19.75 1.02
CA GLY A 311 8.69 20.78 1.99
C GLY A 311 7.73 20.32 3.10
N TYR A 312 7.70 19.03 3.43
CA TYR A 312 6.91 18.51 4.56
C TYR A 312 7.67 18.67 5.90
N GLU A 313 7.19 19.57 6.75
CA GLU A 313 7.82 19.91 8.05
C GLU A 313 7.86 18.73 9.03
N GLU A 314 6.90 17.80 8.93
CA GLU A 314 6.87 16.60 9.76
C GLU A 314 8.09 15.72 9.52
N SER A 315 8.53 15.56 8.26
CA SER A 315 9.75 14.83 7.93
C SER A 315 11.01 15.54 8.45
N VAL A 316 11.07 16.87 8.34
CA VAL A 316 12.18 17.66 8.90
C VAL A 316 12.25 17.48 10.42
N SER A 317 11.11 17.54 11.10
CA SER A 317 11.01 17.43 12.55
C SER A 317 11.45 16.04 13.04
N LEU A 318 10.96 14.97 12.41
CA LEU A 318 11.38 13.61 12.74
C LEU A 318 12.87 13.39 12.45
N ALA A 319 13.35 13.88 11.32
CA ALA A 319 14.75 13.70 10.95
C ALA A 319 15.70 14.40 11.93
N ARG A 320 15.33 15.58 12.46
CA ARG A 320 16.04 16.24 13.57
C ARG A 320 15.95 15.44 14.87
N GLU A 321 14.76 14.95 15.24
CA GLU A 321 14.55 14.11 16.44
C GLU A 321 15.45 12.87 16.42
N LYS A 322 15.57 12.22 15.25
CA LYS A 322 16.33 10.99 15.06
C LYS A 322 17.80 11.21 14.67
N GLY A 323 18.27 12.46 14.65
CA GLY A 323 19.66 12.80 14.34
C GLY A 323 20.11 12.41 12.93
N VAL A 324 19.21 12.43 11.96
CA VAL A 324 19.50 12.10 10.56
C VAL A 324 20.41 13.18 9.97
N LYS A 325 21.54 12.76 9.39
CA LYS A 325 22.47 13.67 8.72
C LYS A 325 22.16 13.69 7.23
N SER A 326 21.78 14.84 6.69
CA SER A 326 21.47 15.03 5.27
C SER A 326 21.83 16.44 4.83
N LEU A 327 21.94 16.70 3.53
CA LEU A 327 22.21 18.05 3.01
C LEU A 327 21.03 19.02 3.25
N TRP A 328 19.84 18.49 3.54
CA TRP A 328 18.62 19.27 3.76
C TRP A 328 18.36 19.62 5.24
N ILE A 329 19.22 19.18 6.18
CA ILE A 329 19.07 19.37 7.65
C ILE A 329 20.36 19.92 8.24
#